data_AF-A0A2I0HXJ1-F1
#
_entry.id   AF-A0A2I0HXJ1-F1
#
_cell.length_a   1.000
_cell.length_b   1.000
_cell.length_c   1.000
_cell.angle_alpha   90.00
_cell.angle_beta   90.00
_cell.angle_gamma   90.00
#
_symmetry.space_group_name_H-M   'P 1'
#
loop_
_entity.id
_entity.type
_entity.pdbx_description
1 polymer ?
#
loop_
_entity_poly.entity_id
_entity_poly.type
_entity_poly.pdbx_seq_one_letter_code
_entity_poly.pdbx_strand_id
1 'polypeptide(L)'
;MDTPTKVKGAGGRRGGGPKKKPISRSVKAGLQFPRVGTGAPVYLAAVLEYLAAEVLELAGNAARDNKKNRIIPRHVLLAVRNDEELGKLLQGVTIAHGGVLPNINPVLLPKKTEKATKEPKSPSKATKSPKKA
;
A
#
# COMPACT_ATOMS: atom_id res chain seq x y z
N MET A 1 -1.46 -90.14 -4.53
CA MET A 1 -2.48 -89.14 -4.87
C MET A 1 -2.88 -88.43 -3.59
N ASP A 2 -3.21 -87.15 -3.70
CA ASP A 2 -3.71 -86.23 -2.66
C ASP A 2 -2.69 -85.51 -1.78
N THR A 3 -2.14 -84.42 -2.34
CA THR A 3 -1.51 -83.31 -1.61
C THR A 3 -2.58 -82.41 -0.97
N PRO A 4 -2.45 -81.96 0.29
CA PRO A 4 -3.28 -80.87 0.78
C PRO A 4 -2.65 -79.50 0.48
N THR A 5 -3.51 -78.66 -0.09
CA THR A 5 -3.28 -77.33 -0.63
C THR A 5 -2.96 -76.28 0.45
N LYS A 6 -2.00 -75.41 0.15
CA LYS A 6 -1.57 -74.26 0.95
C LYS A 6 -2.68 -73.20 1.06
N VAL A 7 -3.27 -73.02 2.24
CA VAL A 7 -4.18 -71.90 2.51
C VAL A 7 -3.37 -70.65 2.81
N LYS A 8 -3.46 -69.65 1.92
CA LYS A 8 -2.85 -68.32 2.08
C LYS A 8 -3.63 -67.57 3.16
N GLY A 9 -3.11 -67.55 4.39
CA GLY A 9 -3.64 -66.73 5.47
C GLY A 9 -3.65 -65.25 5.04
N ALA A 10 -4.84 -64.65 4.98
CA ALA A 10 -5.00 -63.23 4.79
C ALA A 10 -4.28 -62.53 5.95
N GLY A 11 -3.18 -61.84 5.65
CA GLY A 11 -2.46 -61.00 6.60
C GLY A 11 -3.38 -59.89 7.07
N GLY A 12 -4.10 -60.14 8.16
CA GLY A 12 -4.90 -59.16 8.85
C GLY A 12 -4.03 -57.94 9.16
N ARG A 13 -4.41 -56.78 8.61
CA ARG A 13 -3.90 -55.51 9.11
C ARG A 13 -4.22 -55.49 10.60
N ARG A 14 -3.18 -55.62 11.44
CA ARG A 14 -3.22 -55.32 12.87
C ARG A 14 -3.55 -53.83 13.05
N GLY A 15 -4.80 -53.48 12.82
CA GLY A 15 -5.35 -52.15 13.02
C GLY A 15 -6.14 -52.14 14.32
N GLY A 16 -5.44 -52.16 15.45
CA GLY A 16 -6.07 -52.25 16.76
C GLY A 16 -5.34 -51.48 17.86
N GLY A 17 -4.47 -50.53 17.50
CA GLY A 17 -3.91 -49.58 18.45
C GLY A 17 -4.66 -48.25 18.38
N PRO A 18 -4.88 -47.53 19.51
CA PRO A 18 -5.51 -46.22 19.48
C PRO A 18 -4.71 -45.30 18.54
N LYS A 19 -5.36 -44.85 17.46
CA LYS A 19 -4.75 -43.88 16.55
C LYS A 19 -4.50 -42.59 17.33
N LYS A 20 -3.23 -42.20 17.50
CA LYS A 20 -2.87 -40.90 18.08
C LYS A 20 -3.59 -39.80 17.31
N LYS A 21 -4.32 -38.93 18.03
CA LYS A 21 -4.99 -37.78 17.42
C LYS A 21 -3.96 -36.96 16.63
N PRO A 22 -4.28 -36.51 15.41
CA PRO A 22 -3.36 -35.68 14.64
C PRO A 22 -3.10 -34.39 15.41
N ILE A 23 -1.83 -34.15 15.75
CA ILE A 23 -1.38 -32.90 16.39
C ILE A 23 -1.02 -31.93 15.27
N SER A 24 -1.58 -30.73 15.30
CA SER A 24 -1.28 -29.69 14.30
C SER A 24 0.19 -29.27 14.35
N ARG A 25 0.71 -28.78 13.23
CA ARG A 25 2.08 -28.25 13.14
C ARG A 25 2.31 -27.10 14.14
N SER A 26 1.30 -26.27 14.36
CA SER A 26 1.35 -25.16 15.32
C SER A 26 1.50 -25.64 16.76
N VAL A 27 0.74 -26.67 17.16
CA VAL A 27 0.83 -27.24 18.50
C VAL A 27 2.18 -27.92 18.70
N LYS A 28 2.73 -28.59 17.68
CA LYS A 28 4.10 -29.13 17.72
C LYS A 28 5.18 -28.05 17.84
N ALA A 29 4.92 -26.85 17.32
CA ALA A 29 5.81 -25.70 17.39
C ALA A 29 5.67 -24.87 18.69
N GLY A 30 4.82 -25.31 19.63
CA GLY A 30 4.59 -24.60 20.90
C GLY A 30 3.79 -23.30 20.75
N LEU A 31 3.21 -23.05 19.57
CA LEU A 31 2.46 -21.83 19.30
C LEU A 31 1.06 -21.95 19.93
N GLN A 32 0.77 -21.04 20.86
CA GLN A 32 -0.57 -20.85 21.42
C GLN A 32 -1.24 -19.70 20.66
N PHE A 33 -2.42 -19.96 20.11
CA PHE A 33 -3.23 -18.93 19.46
C PHE A 33 -4.47 -18.65 20.29
N PRO A 34 -4.72 -17.38 20.68
CA PRO A 34 -5.99 -17.02 21.28
C PRO A 34 -7.12 -17.30 20.29
N ARG A 35 -8.32 -17.59 20.83
CA ARG A 35 -9.53 -17.70 20.01
C ARG A 35 -9.87 -16.31 19.47
N VAL A 36 -10.13 -16.22 18.17
CA VAL A 36 -10.55 -15.00 17.48
C VAL A 36 -12.02 -15.16 17.09
N GLY A 37 -12.86 -14.18 17.42
CA GLY A 37 -14.28 -14.19 17.04
C GLY A 37 -14.45 -14.12 15.53
N THR A 38 -15.53 -14.70 15.01
CA THR A 38 -15.79 -14.76 13.55
C THR A 38 -15.95 -13.38 12.89
N GLY A 39 -16.40 -12.37 13.64
CA GLY A 39 -16.52 -10.99 13.15
C GLY A 39 -15.21 -10.20 13.16
N ALA A 40 -14.18 -10.63 13.91
CA ALA A 40 -12.91 -9.92 13.99
C ALA A 40 -12.19 -9.78 12.62
N PRO A 41 -12.06 -10.82 11.77
CA PRO A 41 -11.45 -10.65 10.46
C PRO A 41 -12.26 -9.75 9.54
N VAL A 42 -13.59 -9.74 9.66
CA VAL A 42 -14.47 -8.87 8.86
C VAL A 42 -14.27 -7.42 9.24
N TYR A 43 -14.27 -7.11 10.53
CA TYR A 43 -14.04 -5.76 11.03
C TYR A 43 -12.65 -5.24 10.64
N LEU A 44 -11.61 -6.06 10.85
CA LEU A 44 -10.25 -5.69 10.47
C LEU A 44 -10.14 -5.45 8.95
N ALA A 45 -10.73 -6.30 8.12
CA ALA A 45 -10.72 -6.13 6.68
C ALA A 45 -11.40 -4.82 6.26
N ALA A 46 -12.58 -4.52 6.82
CA ALA A 46 -13.32 -3.30 6.52
C ALA A 46 -12.52 -2.04 6.89
N VAL A 47 -11.85 -2.03 8.05
CA VAL A 47 -11.01 -0.90 8.47
C VAL A 47 -9.79 -0.74 7.56
N LEU A 48 -9.14 -1.85 7.18
CA LEU A 48 -8.00 -1.80 6.26
C LEU A 48 -8.40 -1.32 4.86
N GLU A 49 -9.57 -1.75 4.37
CA GLU A 49 -10.14 -1.29 3.10
C GLU A 49 -10.43 0.21 3.14
N TYR A 50 -11.08 0.70 4.20
CA TYR A 50 -11.37 2.11 4.39
C TYR A 50 -10.10 2.98 4.37
N LEU A 51 -9.09 2.60 5.16
CA LEU A 51 -7.82 3.34 5.22
C LEU A 51 -7.08 3.31 3.87
N ALA A 52 -7.12 2.18 3.15
CA ALA A 52 -6.52 2.08 1.83
C ALA A 52 -7.25 2.97 0.81
N ALA A 53 -8.59 3.01 0.86
CA ALA A 53 -9.40 3.86 -0.01
C ALA A 53 -9.10 5.34 0.21
N GLU A 54 -9.05 5.80 1.47
CA GLU A 54 -8.75 7.19 1.83
C GLU A 54 -7.37 7.64 1.30
N VAL A 55 -6.33 6.82 1.53
CA VAL A 55 -4.98 7.11 1.02
C VAL A 55 -4.95 7.14 -0.51
N LEU A 56 -5.66 6.23 -1.19
CA LEU A 56 -5.71 6.17 -2.64
C LEU A 56 -6.51 7.32 -3.26
N GLU A 57 -7.56 7.78 -2.61
CA GLU A 57 -8.35 8.95 -3.04
C GLU A 57 -7.47 10.20 -3.04
N LEU A 58 -6.84 10.51 -1.92
CA LEU A 58 -5.96 11.67 -1.77
C LEU A 58 -4.72 11.57 -2.67
N ALA A 59 -4.10 10.38 -2.77
CA ALA A 59 -2.95 10.18 -3.66
C ALA A 59 -3.36 10.24 -5.14
N GLY A 60 -4.58 9.83 -5.48
CA GLY A 60 -5.16 9.99 -6.81
C GLY A 60 -5.36 11.46 -7.17
N ASN A 61 -5.87 12.27 -6.24
CA ASN A 61 -5.98 13.72 -6.39
C ASN A 61 -4.59 14.35 -6.58
N ALA A 62 -3.63 14.03 -5.72
CA ALA A 62 -2.25 14.51 -5.86
C ALA A 62 -1.59 14.08 -7.19
N ALA A 63 -1.94 12.90 -7.73
CA ALA A 63 -1.46 12.48 -9.05
C ALA A 63 -2.03 13.36 -10.16
N ARG A 64 -3.33 13.64 -10.12
CA ARG A 64 -4.03 14.50 -11.07
C ARG A 64 -3.51 15.94 -11.03
N ASP A 65 -3.25 16.48 -9.84
CA ASP A 65 -2.65 17.82 -9.66
C ASP A 65 -1.26 17.90 -10.30
N ASN A 66 -0.50 16.81 -10.23
CA ASN A 66 0.78 16.67 -10.90
C ASN A 66 0.67 16.25 -12.37
N LYS A 67 -0.54 16.32 -12.96
CA LYS A 67 -0.83 15.97 -14.37
C LYS A 67 -0.41 14.56 -14.73
N LYS A 68 -0.56 13.61 -13.81
CA LYS A 68 -0.22 12.19 -13.99
C LYS A 68 -1.45 11.31 -13.75
N ASN A 69 -1.57 10.25 -14.55
CA ASN A 69 -2.65 9.27 -14.43
C ASN A 69 -2.27 8.05 -13.57
N ARG A 70 -1.02 7.98 -13.10
CA ARG A 70 -0.50 6.87 -12.30
C ARG A 70 -0.01 7.38 -10.95
N ILE A 71 -0.45 6.73 -9.88
CA ILE A 71 0.05 6.96 -8.52
C ILE A 71 1.50 6.46 -8.42
N ILE A 72 2.38 7.29 -7.88
CA ILE A 72 3.78 6.96 -7.57
C ILE A 72 4.04 7.29 -6.10
N PRO A 73 5.17 6.84 -5.49
CA PRO A 73 5.43 7.09 -4.07
C PRO A 73 5.40 8.56 -3.66
N ARG A 74 5.78 9.48 -4.57
CA ARG A 74 5.63 10.94 -4.36
C ARG A 74 4.19 11.34 -4.05
N HIS A 75 3.20 10.83 -4.79
CA HIS A 75 1.80 11.19 -4.59
C HIS A 75 1.27 10.66 -3.25
N VAL A 76 1.69 9.47 -2.85
CA VAL A 76 1.37 8.91 -1.53
C VAL A 76 1.95 9.78 -0.42
N LEU A 77 3.21 10.24 -0.55
CA LEU A 77 3.80 11.13 0.43
C LEU A 77 3.07 12.49 0.49
N LEU A 78 2.72 13.07 -0.67
CA LEU A 78 1.97 14.33 -0.71
C LEU A 78 0.59 14.18 -0.04
N ALA A 79 -0.11 13.08 -0.28
CA ALA A 79 -1.40 12.79 0.36
C ALA A 79 -1.26 12.67 1.88
N VAL A 80 -0.39 11.76 2.34
CA VAL A 80 -0.22 11.47 3.77
C VAL A 80 0.29 12.68 4.56
N ARG A 81 1.17 13.51 3.99
CA ARG A 81 1.78 14.62 4.73
C ARG A 81 0.98 15.92 4.68
N ASN A 82 0.07 16.07 3.72
CA ASN A 82 -0.86 17.21 3.68
C ASN A 82 -2.14 16.93 4.47
N ASP A 83 -2.43 15.67 4.80
CA ASP A 83 -3.56 15.30 5.65
C ASP A 83 -3.13 15.15 7.12
N GLU A 84 -3.89 15.77 8.03
CA GLU A 84 -3.55 15.81 9.45
C GLU A 84 -3.69 14.43 10.12
N GLU A 85 -4.77 13.71 9.81
CA GLU A 85 -5.09 12.43 10.45
C GLU A 85 -4.16 11.33 9.97
N LEU A 86 -3.93 11.22 8.67
CA LEU A 86 -2.97 10.28 8.07
C LEU A 86 -1.54 10.62 8.47
N GLY A 87 -1.19 11.91 8.56
CA GLY A 87 0.11 12.37 9.01
C GLY A 87 0.42 11.93 10.45
N LYS A 88 -0.60 11.97 11.32
CA LYS A 88 -0.51 11.49 12.70
C LYS A 88 -0.50 9.96 12.78
N LEU A 89 -1.37 9.29 12.03
CA LEU A 89 -1.46 7.82 11.99
C LEU A 89 -0.14 7.19 11.52
N LEU A 90 0.53 7.81 10.55
CA LEU A 90 1.76 7.34 9.93
C LEU A 90 3.00 8.08 10.44
N GLN A 91 2.93 8.63 11.65
CA GLN A 91 4.08 9.26 12.28
C GLN A 91 5.23 8.25 12.45
N GLY A 92 6.44 8.63 12.04
CA GLY A 92 7.62 7.75 12.07
C GLY A 92 7.74 6.79 10.88
N VAL A 93 6.73 6.67 10.02
CA VAL A 93 6.81 5.85 8.80
C VAL A 93 7.60 6.60 7.73
N THR A 94 8.56 5.91 7.11
CA THR A 94 9.33 6.39 5.96
C THR A 94 8.74 5.87 4.66
N ILE A 95 8.33 6.76 3.76
CA ILE A 95 7.84 6.41 2.43
C ILE A 95 9.02 6.46 1.46
N ALA A 96 9.50 5.28 1.03
CA ALA A 96 10.59 5.17 0.06
C ALA A 96 10.26 5.91 -1.24
N HIS A 97 11.23 6.67 -1.77
CA HIS A 97 11.07 7.50 -2.98
C HIS A 97 9.95 8.58 -2.90
N GLY A 98 9.47 8.93 -1.70
CA GLY A 98 8.43 9.96 -1.52
C GLY A 98 8.95 11.40 -1.57
N GLY A 99 10.20 11.64 -1.16
CA GLY A 99 10.74 13.00 -0.98
C GLY A 99 10.14 13.70 0.25
N VAL A 100 10.03 15.03 0.21
CA VAL A 100 9.46 15.85 1.31
C VAL A 100 8.44 16.87 0.80
N LEU A 101 7.56 17.38 1.66
CA LEU A 101 6.69 18.50 1.29
C LEU A 101 7.54 19.73 0.93
N PRO A 102 7.23 20.44 -0.17
CA PRO A 102 7.91 21.69 -0.49
C PRO A 102 7.63 22.71 0.60
N ASN A 103 8.66 23.09 1.36
CA ASN A 103 8.58 24.12 2.37
C ASN A 103 9.94 24.80 2.50
N ILE A 104 9.95 26.13 2.49
CA ILE A 104 11.17 26.94 2.67
C ILE A 104 10.93 27.84 3.86
N ASN A 105 11.83 27.80 4.86
CA ASN A 105 11.73 28.67 6.01
C ASN A 105 11.78 30.15 5.55
N PRO A 106 10.87 31.02 6.01
CA PRO A 106 10.81 32.42 5.56
C PRO A 106 12.13 33.20 5.69
N VAL A 107 13.00 32.83 6.63
CA VAL A 107 14.32 33.46 6.83
C VAL A 107 15.25 33.24 5.63
N LEU A 108 15.06 32.13 4.89
CA LEU A 108 15.84 31.78 3.72
C LEU A 108 15.32 32.45 2.43
N LEU A 109 14.16 33.10 2.50
CA LEU A 109 13.62 33.83 1.36
C LEU A 109 14.41 35.14 1.18
N PRO A 110 14.62 35.58 -0.06
CA PRO A 110 15.25 36.87 -0.31
C PRO A 110 14.43 37.96 0.40
N LYS A 111 15.12 38.80 1.18
CA LYS A 111 14.49 39.95 1.84
C LYS A 111 13.83 40.79 0.76
N LYS A 112 12.51 41.02 0.85
CA LYS A 112 11.80 41.98 -0.01
C LYS A 112 12.43 43.36 0.22
N THR A 113 13.37 43.75 -0.63
CA THR A 113 13.69 45.16 -0.84
C THR A 113 12.64 45.72 -1.79
N GLU A 114 11.82 46.65 -1.31
CA GLU A 114 11.01 47.50 -2.19
C GLU A 114 11.96 48.30 -3.08
N LYS A 115 12.20 47.83 -4.31
CA LYS A 115 12.75 48.65 -5.38
C LYS A 115 11.91 48.46 -6.63
N ALA A 116 11.16 49.50 -6.91
CA ALA A 116 10.54 49.76 -8.20
C ALA A 116 11.59 49.72 -9.30
N THR A 117 11.41 48.82 -10.27
CA THR A 117 11.91 49.01 -11.63
C THR A 117 10.91 48.37 -12.58
N LYS A 118 10.24 49.24 -13.32
CA LYS A 118 9.42 48.90 -14.49
C LYS A 118 10.30 48.16 -15.48
N GLU A 119 10.00 46.90 -15.77
CA GLU A 119 10.52 46.26 -16.98
C GLU A 119 9.56 46.57 -18.15
N PRO A 120 10.07 47.10 -19.27
CA PRO A 120 9.25 47.37 -20.44
C PRO A 120 8.92 46.06 -21.16
N LYS A 121 7.64 45.90 -21.51
CA LYS A 121 7.10 44.83 -22.37
C LYS A 121 7.98 44.63 -23.61
N SER A 122 8.45 43.40 -23.80
CA SER A 122 9.06 42.93 -25.04
C SER A 122 8.11 43.12 -26.23
N PRO A 123 8.57 43.68 -27.37
CA PRO A 123 7.71 43.94 -28.53
C PRO A 123 7.29 42.63 -29.20
N SER A 124 5.99 42.49 -29.46
CA SER A 124 5.41 41.40 -30.24
C SER A 124 5.98 41.42 -31.67
N LYS A 125 6.61 40.31 -32.07
CA LYS A 125 6.96 40.06 -33.48
C LYS A 125 5.66 39.93 -34.28
N ALA A 126 5.43 40.89 -35.17
CA ALA A 126 4.44 40.80 -36.22
C ALA A 126 4.84 39.71 -37.24
N THR A 127 4.17 38.56 -37.21
CA THR A 127 4.17 37.63 -38.36
C THR A 127 3.00 37.98 -39.27
N LYS A 128 3.34 38.76 -40.30
CA LYS A 128 2.58 38.95 -41.54
C LYS A 128 2.65 37.66 -42.35
N SER A 129 1.52 37.11 -42.80
CA SER A 129 1.42 36.16 -43.92
C SER A 129 -0.05 35.93 -44.32
N PRO A 130 -0.34 35.58 -45.59
CA PRO A 130 -1.29 36.34 -46.43
C PRO A 130 -2.64 35.66 -46.67
N LYS A 131 -3.62 36.50 -47.04
CA LYS A 131 -4.95 36.14 -47.54
C LYS A 131 -4.80 35.30 -48.81
N LYS A 132 -5.37 34.09 -48.84
CA LYS A 132 -5.54 33.28 -50.05
C LYS A 132 -7.02 33.33 -50.47
N ALA A 133 -7.21 33.37 -51.79
CA ALA A 133 -8.48 33.51 -52.52
C ALA A 133 -9.54 32.48 -52.11
#